data_AF-A0A4Q2M6Y8-F1
#
_entry.id   AF-A0A4Q2M6Y8-F1
#
_cell.length_a   1.000
_cell.length_b   1.000
_cell.length_c   1.000
_cell.angle_alpha   90.00
_cell.angle_beta   90.00
_cell.angle_gamma   90.00
#
_symmetry.space_group_name_H-M   'P 1'
#
loop_
_entity.id
_entity.type
_entity.pdbx_description
1 polymer ?
#
loop_
_entity_poly.entity_id
_entity_poly.type
_entity_poly.pdbx_seq_one_letter_code
_entity_poly.pdbx_strand_id
1 'polypeptide(L)'
;MARTKGTTLGRLLYGGGDRYLPLDDRLLAHLQVVFGSKLRRQESFMLSVVDRSKGVPQRRALWFEAAIPLEFEFETDEHHTLNKEWLEELALAAASSHGVVIEHVPEPSSSTPNAAQPRTARAVRNARQSAAAADALPEEVVEAS
;
A
#
# COMPACT_ATOMS: atom_id res chain seq x y z
N MET A 1 9.01 11.64 -36.43
CA MET A 1 8.94 10.19 -36.22
C MET A 1 8.34 9.95 -34.84
N ALA A 2 7.07 9.55 -34.78
CA ALA A 2 6.37 9.33 -33.51
C ALA A 2 6.82 7.98 -32.95
N ARG A 3 7.60 7.99 -31.87
CA ARG A 3 7.81 6.78 -31.07
C ARG A 3 6.44 6.45 -30.46
N THR A 4 5.87 5.32 -30.85
CA THR A 4 4.83 4.65 -30.07
C THR A 4 5.30 4.62 -28.62
N LYS A 5 4.48 5.12 -27.69
CA LYS A 5 4.80 5.25 -26.27
C LYS A 5 4.88 3.85 -25.66
N GLY A 6 5.98 3.14 -25.94
CA GLY A 6 6.35 1.93 -25.23
C GLY A 6 6.58 2.33 -23.78
N THR A 7 6.00 1.57 -22.84
CA THR A 7 6.24 1.80 -21.43
C THR A 7 7.72 1.60 -21.17
N THR A 8 8.41 2.66 -20.76
CA THR A 8 9.81 2.62 -20.38
C THR A 8 9.96 1.71 -19.15
N LEU A 9 10.81 0.69 -19.23
CA LEU A 9 10.95 -0.37 -18.24
C LEU A 9 12.28 -0.26 -17.49
N GLY A 10 12.20 0.17 -16.25
CA GLY A 10 13.31 0.21 -15.31
C GLY A 10 13.48 -1.11 -14.55
N ARG A 11 14.50 -1.13 -13.69
CA ARG A 11 14.90 -2.29 -12.90
C ARG A 11 15.01 -1.91 -11.43
N LEU A 12 14.34 -2.70 -10.58
CA LEU A 12 14.55 -2.68 -9.14
C LEU A 12 15.46 -3.85 -8.76
N LEU A 13 16.65 -3.55 -8.24
CA LEU A 13 17.62 -4.56 -7.80
C LEU A 13 17.65 -4.64 -6.27
N TYR A 14 17.72 -5.85 -5.73
CA TYR A 14 17.69 -6.08 -4.29
C TYR A 14 18.59 -7.23 -3.87
N GLY A 15 19.47 -6.99 -2.89
CA GLY A 15 20.34 -8.02 -2.30
C GLY A 15 21.58 -8.38 -3.11
N GLY A 16 21.88 -7.61 -4.16
CA GLY A 16 23.05 -7.81 -5.03
C GLY A 16 22.88 -8.93 -6.08
N GLY A 17 23.76 -8.93 -7.06
CA GLY A 17 23.75 -9.84 -8.21
C GLY A 17 22.78 -9.43 -9.33
N ASP A 18 22.58 -10.32 -10.31
CA ASP A 18 21.80 -10.04 -11.53
C ASP A 18 20.27 -10.16 -11.35
N ARG A 19 19.77 -10.28 -10.12
CA ARG A 19 18.33 -10.42 -9.88
C ARG A 19 17.68 -9.04 -9.83
N TYR A 20 16.87 -8.76 -10.84
CA TYR A 20 16.06 -7.54 -10.90
C TYR A 20 14.58 -7.84 -11.10
N LEU A 21 13.77 -6.86 -10.73
CA LEU A 21 12.35 -6.81 -11.02
C LEU A 21 12.09 -5.74 -12.08
N PRO A 22 11.62 -6.09 -13.30
CA PRO A 22 11.24 -5.12 -14.30
C PRO A 22 9.96 -4.41 -13.90
N LEU A 23 9.98 -3.08 -13.90
CA LEU A 23 8.85 -2.22 -13.54
C LEU A 23 8.83 -1.01 -14.46
N ASP A 24 7.65 -0.43 -14.68
CA ASP A 24 7.55 0.83 -15.41
C ASP A 24 8.33 1.93 -14.67
N ASP A 25 9.14 2.74 -15.36
CA ASP A 25 9.97 3.77 -14.73
C ASP A 25 9.13 4.72 -13.86
N ARG A 26 7.90 5.01 -14.29
CA ARG A 26 6.97 5.85 -13.50
C ARG A 26 6.59 5.19 -12.18
N LEU A 27 6.26 3.91 -12.18
CA LEU A 27 5.99 3.17 -10.96
C LEU A 27 7.26 3.11 -10.09
N LEU A 28 8.42 2.84 -10.72
CA LEU A 28 9.71 2.77 -10.04
C LEU A 28 10.03 4.07 -9.29
N ALA A 29 9.71 5.23 -9.87
CA ALA A 29 9.89 6.54 -9.24
C ALA A 29 9.01 6.71 -7.98
N HIS A 30 7.76 6.23 -8.02
CA HIS A 30 6.88 6.28 -6.84
C HIS A 30 7.36 5.32 -5.75
N LEU A 31 7.77 4.11 -6.13
CA LEU A 31 8.35 3.14 -5.20
C LEU A 31 9.63 3.67 -4.57
N GLN A 32 10.49 4.36 -5.31
CA GLN A 32 11.71 4.97 -4.76
C GLN A 32 11.42 5.89 -3.58
N VAL A 33 10.39 6.73 -3.70
CA VAL A 33 9.98 7.65 -2.62
C VAL A 33 9.42 6.88 -1.43
N VAL A 34 8.48 5.96 -1.65
CA VAL A 34 7.82 5.21 -0.57
C VAL A 34 8.81 4.29 0.15
N PHE A 35 9.62 3.55 -0.59
CA PHE A 35 10.60 2.61 -0.05
C PHE A 35 11.69 3.37 0.67
N GLY A 36 12.21 4.45 0.08
CA GLY A 36 13.19 5.31 0.71
C GLY A 36 12.70 5.89 2.05
N SER A 37 11.44 6.33 2.12
CA SER A 37 10.84 6.81 3.36
C SER A 37 10.79 5.73 4.45
N LYS A 38 10.36 4.51 4.12
CA LYS A 38 10.25 3.41 5.07
C LYS A 38 11.59 2.87 5.55
N LEU A 39 12.49 2.60 4.62
CA LEU A 39 13.80 2.05 4.95
C LEU A 39 14.64 3.02 5.79
N ARG A 40 14.51 4.34 5.58
CA ARG A 40 15.13 5.35 6.47
C ARG A 40 14.60 5.30 7.90
N ARG A 41 13.35 4.87 8.10
CA ARG A 41 12.72 4.68 9.42
C ARG A 41 12.96 3.28 9.98
N GLN A 42 13.81 2.47 9.33
CA GLN A 42 14.05 1.07 9.66
C GLN A 42 12.77 0.22 9.67
N GLU A 43 11.79 0.60 8.84
CA GLU A 43 10.56 -0.16 8.67
C GLU A 43 10.73 -1.15 7.52
N SER A 44 10.92 -2.43 7.85
CA SER A 44 10.93 -3.51 6.86
C SER A 44 9.51 -3.85 6.41
N PHE A 45 9.36 -4.24 5.15
CA PHE A 45 8.04 -4.53 4.56
C PHE A 45 8.13 -5.55 3.41
N MET A 46 6.98 -6.08 3.01
CA MET A 46 6.85 -7.01 1.88
C MET A 46 6.44 -6.28 0.60
N LEU A 47 6.98 -6.72 -0.54
CA LEU A 47 6.50 -6.41 -1.88
C LEU A 47 6.11 -7.73 -2.56
N SER A 48 4.87 -7.84 -3.00
CA SER A 48 4.37 -8.96 -3.79
C SER A 48 4.15 -8.52 -5.23
N VAL A 49 4.65 -9.30 -6.17
CA VAL A 49 4.45 -9.14 -7.61
C VAL A 49 3.87 -10.42 -8.16
N VAL A 50 2.89 -10.30 -9.04
CA VAL A 50 2.36 -11.42 -9.79
C VAL A 50 2.87 -11.28 -11.22
N ASP A 51 3.65 -12.25 -11.68
CA ASP A 51 4.11 -12.34 -13.05
C ASP A 51 3.13 -13.20 -13.84
N ARG A 52 2.47 -12.61 -14.84
CA ARG A 52 1.51 -13.29 -15.72
C ARG A 52 2.06 -13.58 -17.11
N SER A 53 3.33 -13.27 -17.38
CA SER A 53 3.93 -13.36 -18.71
C SER A 53 4.02 -14.80 -19.25
N LYS A 54 4.01 -15.81 -18.38
CA LYS A 54 4.23 -17.24 -18.72
C LYS A 54 2.97 -18.10 -18.70
N GLY A 55 1.78 -17.51 -18.83
CA GLY A 55 0.49 -18.22 -18.91
C GLY A 55 -0.05 -18.74 -17.57
N VAL A 56 0.81 -19.16 -16.64
CA VAL A 56 0.43 -19.43 -15.24
C VAL A 56 0.87 -18.24 -14.36
N PRO A 57 -0.04 -17.60 -13.60
CA PRO A 57 0.32 -16.53 -12.69
C PRO A 57 1.32 -17.01 -11.63
N GLN A 58 2.48 -16.37 -11.57
CA GLN A 58 3.51 -16.66 -10.56
C GLN A 58 3.62 -15.50 -9.57
N ARG A 59 3.29 -15.76 -8.31
CA ARG A 59 3.49 -14.78 -7.24
C ARG A 59 4.93 -14.85 -6.73
N ARG A 60 5.62 -13.71 -6.74
CA ARG A 60 6.91 -13.48 -6.08
C ARG A 60 6.69 -12.53 -4.92
N ALA A 61 7.22 -12.85 -3.74
CA ALA A 61 7.21 -11.97 -2.58
C ALA A 61 8.65 -11.67 -2.17
N LEU A 62 8.96 -10.39 -2.00
CA LEU A 62 10.27 -9.86 -1.66
C LEU A 62 10.15 -9.15 -0.32
N TRP A 63 11.03 -9.50 0.62
CA TRP A 63 11.19 -8.78 1.88
C TRP A 63 12.20 -7.67 1.70
N PHE A 64 11.86 -6.43 2.04
CA PHE A 64 12.75 -5.27 1.97
C PHE A 64 13.18 -4.81 3.37
N GLU A 65 14.48 -4.59 3.55
CA GLU A 65 15.08 -4.15 4.81
C GLU A 65 16.26 -3.20 4.57
N ALA A 66 16.47 -2.26 5.50
CA ALA A 66 17.45 -1.17 5.35
C ALA A 66 18.91 -1.64 5.33
N ALA A 67 19.19 -2.85 5.82
CA ALA A 67 20.53 -3.44 5.82
C ALA A 67 20.94 -4.06 4.47
N ILE A 68 20.01 -4.17 3.52
CA ILE A 68 20.24 -4.85 2.24
C ILE A 68 20.31 -3.80 1.11
N PRO A 69 21.34 -3.85 0.24
CA PRO A 69 21.46 -2.93 -0.88
C PRO A 69 20.22 -2.97 -1.79
N LEU A 70 19.77 -1.77 -2.16
CA LEU A 70 18.60 -1.53 -3.00
C LEU A 70 18.97 -0.48 -4.05
N GLU A 71 18.83 -0.84 -5.32
CA GLU A 71 19.15 0.04 -6.45
C GLU A 71 17.93 0.24 -7.34
N PHE A 72 17.72 1.48 -7.77
CA PHE A 72 16.67 1.89 -8.69
C PHE A 72 17.35 2.31 -9.99
N GLU A 73 17.20 1.50 -11.02
CA GLU A 73 17.80 1.76 -12.33
C GLU A 73 16.70 2.11 -13.32
N PHE A 74 16.71 3.36 -13.80
CA PHE A 74 15.74 3.88 -14.75
C PHE A 74 16.27 3.73 -16.18
N GLU A 75 15.41 3.46 -17.14
CA GLU A 75 15.81 3.42 -18.55
C GLU A 75 15.95 4.84 -19.14
N THR A 76 15.28 5.84 -18.54
CA THR A 76 15.42 7.25 -18.91
C THR A 76 15.94 8.11 -17.76
N ASP A 77 16.67 9.19 -18.09
CA ASP A 77 17.09 10.23 -17.14
C ASP A 77 15.97 11.26 -16.87
N GLU A 78 14.76 11.01 -17.37
CA GLU A 78 13.62 11.91 -17.19
C GLU A 78 13.07 11.77 -15.77
N HIS A 79 13.02 12.87 -15.03
CA HIS A 79 12.31 12.90 -13.75
C HIS A 79 10.80 12.75 -13.97
N HIS A 80 10.24 11.60 -13.57
CA HIS A 80 8.81 11.38 -13.64
C HIS A 80 8.03 12.22 -12.63
N THR A 81 6.96 12.88 -13.11
CA THR A 81 6.02 13.60 -12.25
C THR A 81 5.35 12.63 -11.27
N LEU A 82 5.55 12.89 -9.98
CA LEU A 82 4.98 12.11 -8.89
C LEU A 82 3.52 12.50 -8.64
N ASN A 83 2.66 11.50 -8.51
CA ASN A 83 1.27 11.65 -8.08
C ASN A 83 1.19 11.45 -6.56
N LYS A 84 0.78 12.49 -5.83
CA LYS A 84 0.68 12.46 -4.37
C LYS A 84 -0.33 11.44 -3.86
N GLU A 85 -1.50 11.34 -4.51
CA GLU A 85 -2.54 10.39 -4.12
C GLU A 85 -2.02 8.95 -4.26
N TRP A 86 -1.29 8.68 -5.36
CA TRP A 86 -0.70 7.36 -5.56
C TRP A 86 0.40 7.03 -4.55
N LEU A 87 1.23 8.03 -4.18
CA LEU A 87 2.22 7.85 -3.11
C LEU A 87 1.57 7.50 -1.78
N GLU A 88 0.44 8.13 -1.44
CA GLU A 88 -0.31 7.85 -0.22
C GLU A 88 -0.88 6.42 -0.24
N GLU A 89 -1.48 6.00 -1.35
CA GLU A 89 -1.99 4.63 -1.53
C GLU A 89 -0.87 3.58 -1.43
N LEU A 90 0.26 3.83 -2.09
CA LEU A 90 1.44 2.95 -2.02
C LEU A 90 2.03 2.89 -0.62
N ALA A 91 2.10 4.01 0.10
CA ALA A 91 2.57 4.06 1.48
C ALA A 91 1.66 3.27 2.42
N LEU A 92 0.34 3.40 2.25
CA LEU A 92 -0.67 2.64 2.98
C LEU A 92 -0.56 1.14 2.68
N ALA A 93 -0.45 0.76 1.41
CA ALA A 93 -0.27 -0.63 0.99
C ALA A 93 1.00 -1.24 1.61
N ALA A 94 2.11 -0.49 1.61
CA ALA A 94 3.36 -0.92 2.22
C ALA A 94 3.25 -1.08 3.74
N ALA A 95 2.27 -0.43 4.39
CA ALA A 95 2.07 -0.52 5.84
C ALA A 95 1.13 -1.67 6.21
N SER A 96 0.51 -2.30 5.22
CA SER A 96 -0.39 -3.43 5.42
C SER A 96 0.36 -4.72 5.72
N SER A 97 -0.32 -5.67 6.38
CA SER A 97 0.21 -7.01 6.66
C SER A 97 0.52 -7.84 5.41
N HIS A 98 -0.09 -7.51 4.27
CA HIS A 98 0.13 -8.20 2.99
C HIS A 98 1.26 -7.56 2.18
N GLY A 99 1.77 -6.40 2.60
CA GLY A 99 2.75 -5.60 1.87
C GLY A 99 2.17 -4.89 0.64
N VAL A 100 3.04 -4.31 -0.17
CA VAL A 100 2.66 -3.71 -1.46
C VAL A 100 2.38 -4.83 -2.45
N VAL A 101 1.17 -4.87 -3.03
CA VAL A 101 0.86 -5.75 -4.16
C VAL A 101 0.74 -4.89 -5.41
N ILE A 102 1.72 -4.96 -6.30
CA ILE A 102 1.84 -4.02 -7.44
C ILE A 102 0.58 -4.02 -8.33
N GLU A 103 0.02 -5.20 -8.61
CA GLU A 103 -1.19 -5.32 -9.43
C GLU A 103 -2.44 -4.66 -8.80
N HIS A 104 -2.43 -4.40 -7.49
CA HIS A 104 -3.60 -3.92 -6.76
C HIS A 104 -3.56 -2.41 -6.47
N VAL A 105 -2.48 -1.71 -6.85
CA VAL A 105 -2.36 -0.25 -6.67
C VAL A 105 -2.14 0.43 -8.02
N PRO A 106 -3.14 0.40 -8.92
CA PRO A 106 -3.07 1.10 -10.19
C PRO A 106 -2.92 2.61 -9.95
N GLU A 107 -2.30 3.31 -10.89
CA GLU A 107 -2.27 4.78 -10.82
C GLU A 107 -3.71 5.32 -10.83
N PRO A 108 -4.10 6.17 -9.86
CA PRO A 108 -5.41 6.79 -9.87
C PRO A 108 -5.52 7.61 -11.15
N SER A 109 -6.53 7.26 -11.96
CA SER A 109 -6.92 8.07 -13.11
C SER A 109 -7.24 9.45 -12.55
N SER A 110 -6.56 10.49 -13.01
CA SER A 110 -6.88 11.88 -12.66
C SER A 110 -8.22 12.26 -13.30
N SER A 111 -9.31 11.65 -12.85
CA SER A 111 -10.67 12.05 -13.11
C SER A 111 -11.05 12.99 -11.98
N THR A 112 -11.17 14.28 -12.32
CA THR A 112 -12.03 15.34 -11.76
C THR A 112 -12.59 15.08 -10.35
N PRO A 113 -12.46 16.03 -9.39
CA PRO A 113 -12.93 15.85 -8.03
C PRO A 113 -14.39 15.40 -8.01
N ASN A 114 -14.61 14.14 -7.60
CA ASN A 114 -15.95 13.63 -7.36
C ASN A 114 -16.48 14.30 -6.10
N ALA A 115 -17.12 15.46 -6.30
CA ALA A 115 -17.97 16.07 -5.31
C ALA A 115 -19.09 15.08 -4.92
N ALA A 116 -19.27 14.92 -3.61
CA ALA A 116 -20.37 14.23 -2.94
C ALA A 116 -20.34 12.69 -2.96
N GLN A 117 -19.74 12.14 -1.91
CA GLN A 117 -20.32 10.97 -1.25
C GLN A 117 -20.68 11.37 0.19
N PRO A 118 -21.99 11.42 0.56
CA PRO A 118 -22.38 11.60 1.95
C PRO A 118 -21.89 10.39 2.74
N ARG A 119 -21.09 10.67 3.77
CA ARG A 119 -20.63 9.69 4.76
C ARG A 119 -21.84 9.19 5.55
N THR A 120 -22.55 8.18 5.06
CA THR A 120 -23.53 7.45 5.85
C THR A 120 -22.96 6.13 6.36
N ALA A 121 -22.83 6.10 7.69
CA ALA A 121 -22.96 4.93 8.56
C ALA A 121 -22.01 3.73 8.35
N ARG A 122 -20.94 3.69 9.17
CA ARG A 122 -20.44 2.43 9.72
C ARG A 122 -20.02 2.60 11.18
N ALA A 123 -21.00 2.89 12.03
CA ALA A 123 -20.93 2.62 13.45
C ALA A 123 -21.66 1.29 13.71
N VAL A 124 -20.99 0.16 13.45
CA VAL A 124 -21.38 -1.11 14.05
C VAL A 124 -20.35 -1.41 15.12
N ARG A 125 -20.75 -1.04 16.34
CA ARG A 125 -20.08 -1.27 17.61
C ARG A 125 -19.64 -2.73 17.71
N ASN A 126 -18.40 -2.91 18.14
CA ASN A 126 -17.88 -4.12 18.76
C ASN A 126 -18.82 -4.58 19.87
N ALA A 127 -19.67 -5.55 19.59
CA ALA A 127 -20.38 -6.31 20.58
C ALA A 127 -19.57 -7.58 20.87
N ARG A 128 -19.19 -7.73 22.15
CA ARG A 128 -18.76 -8.95 22.87
C ARG A 128 -17.43 -8.75 23.57
N GLN A 129 -17.50 -8.12 24.75
CA GLN A 129 -16.83 -8.64 25.94
C GLN A 129 -17.30 -7.90 27.21
N SER A 130 -17.76 -8.71 28.17
CA SER A 130 -17.63 -8.53 29.63
C SER A 130 -18.69 -7.74 30.41
N ALA A 131 -19.57 -8.50 31.08
CA ALA A 131 -20.13 -8.32 32.44
C ALA A 131 -21.46 -9.12 32.49
N ALA A 132 -21.57 -10.38 32.93
CA ALA A 132 -21.22 -11.00 34.21
C ALA A 132 -21.55 -10.14 35.44
N ALA A 133 -22.36 -10.75 36.33
CA ALA A 133 -22.80 -10.32 37.67
C ALA A 133 -24.02 -9.39 37.73
N ALA A 134 -25.21 -9.99 37.70
CA ALA A 134 -26.40 -9.44 38.33
C ALA A 134 -26.53 -10.08 39.72
N ASP A 135 -26.21 -9.31 40.76
CA ASP A 135 -26.58 -9.58 42.14
C ASP A 135 -26.75 -8.23 42.88
N ALA A 136 -27.66 -8.23 43.85
CA ALA A 136 -28.02 -7.16 44.79
C ALA A 136 -29.11 -6.12 44.38
N LEU A 137 -30.32 -6.39 44.91
CA LEU A 137 -31.30 -5.40 45.41
C LEU A 137 -30.68 -4.58 46.57
N PRO A 138 -31.15 -3.35 46.88
CA PRO A 138 -32.24 -3.17 47.88
C PRO A 138 -33.17 -1.95 47.60
N GLU A 139 -34.46 -2.02 47.96
CA GLU A 139 -35.19 -1.39 49.11
C GLU A 139 -35.48 0.13 49.03
N GLU A 140 -36.79 0.45 49.13
CA GLU A 140 -37.47 1.69 49.57
C GLU A 140 -37.09 3.05 48.93
N VAL A 141 -38.00 3.99 48.66
CA VAL A 141 -38.81 4.76 49.64
C VAL A 141 -40.11 5.29 49.01
N VAL A 142 -41.18 5.09 49.78
CA VAL A 142 -42.43 5.81 50.09
C VAL A 142 -42.77 7.20 49.47
N GLU A 143 -44.10 7.45 49.45
CA GLU A 143 -44.92 8.70 49.40
C GLU A 143 -45.47 9.12 48.03
N ALA A 144 -46.77 8.99 47.70
CA ALA A 144 -48.06 9.28 48.37
C ALA A 144 -48.42 10.78 48.38
N SER A 145 -49.25 11.20 47.40
CA SER A 145 -50.44 12.06 47.54
C SER A 145 -51.10 12.29 46.19
#